data_AF-A0A1R4FRY4-F1
#
_entry.id   AF-A0A1R4FRY4-F1
#
_cell.length_a   1.000
_cell.length_b   1.000
_cell.length_c   1.000
_cell.angle_alpha   90.00
_cell.angle_beta   90.00
_cell.angle_gamma   90.00
#
_symmetry.space_group_name_H-M   'P 1'
#
loop_
_entity.id
_entity.type
_entity.pdbx_description
1 polymer ?
#
loop_
_entity_poly.entity_id
_entity_poly.type
_entity_poly.pdbx_seq_one_letter_code
_entity_poly.pdbx_strand_id
1 'polypeptide(L)'
;MKPTDTPTGRVADERESAVLGQTALTTIVVVIYASLVAALGLALVGQLLAPAIFLLFAGLPAWVLMPLAERRYVDTGAIVAGAPARRALVAATTVVVGMLLALAAMAYTIHTGHGLVGLPDITVAGPDASGLAASLTRGAVYGAAGAAIVLGIVVAVLTARRRTSRP
;
A
#
# COMPACT_ATOMS: atom_id res chain seq x y z
N MET A 1 14.72 -25.95 40.37
CA MET A 1 14.63 -25.02 39.21
C MET A 1 14.82 -23.61 39.74
N LYS A 2 15.96 -22.98 39.45
CA LYS A 2 16.32 -21.66 39.97
C LYS A 2 16.02 -20.64 38.86
N PRO A 3 15.20 -19.60 39.11
CA PRO A 3 14.89 -18.60 38.10
C PRO A 3 16.16 -17.76 37.88
N THR A 4 16.69 -17.81 36.66
CA THR A 4 17.74 -16.91 36.18
C THR A 4 17.09 -15.69 35.54
N ASP A 5 16.34 -14.92 36.33
CA ASP A 5 15.95 -13.57 35.95
C ASP A 5 17.09 -12.63 36.35
N THR A 6 18.09 -12.50 35.47
CA THR A 6 18.97 -11.35 35.55
C THR A 6 18.13 -10.12 35.12
N PRO A 7 18.11 -9.03 35.91
CA PRO A 7 17.29 -7.85 35.60
C PRO A 7 17.62 -7.24 34.22
N THR A 8 18.78 -7.55 33.66
CA THR A 8 19.19 -7.16 32.31
C THR A 8 18.47 -7.94 31.19
N GLY A 9 18.11 -9.20 31.40
CA GLY A 9 17.43 -10.03 30.39
C GLY A 9 15.99 -9.58 30.13
N ARG A 10 15.26 -9.24 31.20
CA ARG A 10 13.89 -8.72 31.10
C ARG A 10 13.82 -7.34 30.43
N VAL A 11 14.79 -6.46 30.71
CA VAL A 11 14.91 -5.15 30.05
C VAL A 11 15.34 -5.29 28.59
N ALA A 12 16.10 -6.33 28.23
CA ALA A 12 16.43 -6.64 26.85
C ALA A 12 15.18 -7.12 26.07
N ASP A 13 14.38 -8.02 26.63
CA ASP A 13 13.12 -8.51 26.02
C ASP A 13 12.09 -7.39 25.82
N GLU A 14 11.96 -6.47 26.79
CA GLU A 14 11.08 -5.31 26.67
C GLU A 14 11.54 -4.34 25.56
N ARG A 15 12.85 -4.17 25.38
CA ARG A 15 13.40 -3.36 24.28
C ARG A 15 13.23 -4.04 22.93
N GLU A 16 13.50 -5.34 22.84
CA GLU A 16 13.36 -6.10 21.60
C GLU A 16 11.91 -6.13 21.12
N SER A 17 10.97 -6.40 22.02
CA SER A 17 9.54 -6.36 21.69
C SER A 17 9.05 -4.98 21.26
N ALA A 18 9.56 -3.90 21.89
CA ALA A 18 9.26 -2.53 21.48
C ALA A 18 9.81 -2.21 20.08
N VAL A 19 11.04 -2.60 19.77
CA VAL A 19 11.67 -2.38 18.45
C VAL A 19 10.94 -3.16 17.36
N LEU A 20 10.59 -4.42 17.62
CA LEU A 20 9.82 -5.25 16.70
C LEU A 20 8.42 -4.66 16.45
N GLY A 21 7.73 -4.23 17.50
CA GLY A 21 6.43 -3.56 17.39
C GLY A 21 6.50 -2.28 16.56
N GLN A 22 7.48 -1.42 16.84
CA GLN A 22 7.67 -0.18 16.09
C GLN A 22 8.04 -0.44 14.61
N THR A 23 8.86 -1.46 14.35
CA THR A 23 9.26 -1.84 12.99
C THR A 23 8.07 -2.40 12.21
N ALA A 24 7.25 -3.24 12.84
CA ALA A 24 6.03 -3.79 12.24
C ALA A 24 5.04 -2.67 11.89
N LEU A 25 4.77 -1.74 12.82
CA LEU A 25 3.90 -0.60 12.59
C LEU A 25 4.42 0.30 11.46
N THR A 26 5.72 0.57 11.44
CA THR A 26 6.35 1.36 10.37
C THR A 26 6.22 0.66 9.01
N THR A 27 6.39 -0.65 8.98
CA THR A 27 6.24 -1.46 7.76
C THR A 27 4.80 -1.41 7.25
N ILE A 28 3.81 -1.54 8.13
CA ILE A 28 2.39 -1.43 7.78
C ILE A 28 2.08 -0.08 7.15
N VAL A 29 2.54 1.02 7.75
CA VAL A 29 2.33 2.38 7.22
C VAL A 29 2.96 2.53 5.83
N VAL A 30 4.17 2.01 5.64
CA VAL A 30 4.85 2.05 4.33
C VAL A 30 4.07 1.26 3.28
N VAL A 31 3.57 0.07 3.63
CA VAL A 31 2.79 -0.78 2.73
C VAL A 31 1.47 -0.12 2.34
N ILE A 32 0.77 0.53 3.28
CA ILE A 32 -0.48 1.26 3.00
C ILE A 32 -0.22 2.40 2.01
N TYR A 33 0.79 3.24 2.27
CA TYR A 33 1.10 4.34 1.36
C TYR A 33 1.60 3.86 0.00
N ALA A 34 2.45 2.83 -0.05
CA ALA A 34 2.90 2.25 -1.31
C ALA A 34 1.72 1.70 -2.13
N SER A 35 0.77 1.02 -1.47
CA SER A 35 -0.43 0.49 -2.11
C SER A 35 -1.34 1.60 -2.63
N LEU A 36 -1.52 2.70 -1.89
CA LEU A 36 -2.29 3.87 -2.33
C LEU A 36 -1.68 4.54 -3.55
N VAL A 37 -0.35 4.77 -3.55
CA VAL A 37 0.32 5.39 -4.70
C VAL A 37 0.28 4.47 -5.91
N ALA A 38 0.49 3.16 -5.72
CA ALA A 38 0.34 2.15 -6.76
C ALA A 38 -1.07 2.14 -7.36
N ALA A 39 -2.10 2.14 -6.50
CA ALA A 39 -3.50 2.18 -6.92
C ALA A 39 -3.78 3.43 -7.75
N LEU A 40 -3.38 4.60 -7.28
CA LEU A 40 -3.57 5.85 -8.00
C LEU A 40 -2.85 5.83 -9.35
N GLY A 41 -1.58 5.42 -9.40
CA GLY A 41 -0.80 5.35 -10.64
C GLY A 41 -1.44 4.42 -11.68
N LEU A 42 -1.93 3.25 -11.25
CA LEU A 42 -2.63 2.30 -12.10
C LEU A 42 -3.99 2.81 -12.57
N ALA A 43 -4.73 3.51 -11.70
CA ALA A 43 -6.03 4.07 -12.03
C ALA A 43 -5.90 5.18 -13.08
N LEU A 44 -4.86 6.01 -12.99
CA LEU A 44 -4.57 7.06 -13.98
C LEU A 44 -4.30 6.49 -15.37
N VAL A 45 -3.76 5.27 -15.44
CA VAL A 45 -3.45 4.57 -16.68
C VAL A 45 -4.69 3.82 -17.25
N GLY A 46 -5.82 3.86 -16.55
CA GLY A 46 -7.06 3.21 -17.00
C GLY A 46 -7.15 1.73 -16.65
N GLN A 47 -6.26 1.23 -15.79
CA GLN A 47 -6.38 -0.14 -15.30
C GLN A 47 -7.42 -0.17 -14.18
N LEU A 48 -8.53 -0.90 -14.35
CA LEU A 48 -9.63 -0.91 -13.37
C LEU A 48 -9.46 -1.97 -12.28
N LEU A 49 -8.95 -3.15 -12.61
CA LEU A 49 -8.88 -4.24 -11.64
C LEU A 49 -7.72 -4.07 -10.65
N ALA A 50 -6.57 -3.61 -11.14
CA ALA A 50 -5.36 -3.52 -10.32
C ALA A 50 -5.46 -2.48 -9.18
N PRO A 51 -5.98 -1.25 -9.38
CA PRO A 51 -6.17 -0.30 -8.28
C PRO A 51 -7.16 -0.80 -7.23
N ALA A 52 -8.23 -1.51 -7.65
CA ALA A 52 -9.19 -2.09 -6.71
C ALA A 52 -8.47 -3.09 -5.79
N ILE A 53 -7.63 -3.96 -6.35
CA ILE A 53 -6.84 -4.93 -5.59
C ILE A 53 -5.88 -4.21 -4.62
N PHE A 54 -5.18 -3.16 -5.06
CA PHE A 54 -4.28 -2.41 -4.18
C PHE A 54 -5.02 -1.67 -3.05
N LEU A 55 -6.22 -1.14 -3.31
CA LEU A 55 -7.06 -0.53 -2.27
C LEU A 55 -7.51 -1.59 -1.24
N LEU A 56 -7.85 -2.80 -1.68
CA LEU A 56 -8.16 -3.90 -0.76
C LEU A 56 -6.94 -4.28 0.10
N PHE A 57 -5.75 -4.35 -0.49
CA PHE A 57 -4.52 -4.59 0.26
C PHE A 57 -4.21 -3.47 1.26
N ALA A 58 -4.49 -2.21 0.94
CA ALA A 58 -4.34 -1.09 1.86
C ALA A 58 -5.28 -1.19 3.07
N GLY A 59 -6.48 -1.79 2.90
CA GLY A 59 -7.43 -2.05 3.99
C GLY A 59 -7.13 -3.29 4.82
N LEU A 60 -6.30 -4.21 4.32
CA LEU A 60 -6.01 -5.50 4.95
C LEU A 60 -5.45 -5.39 6.38
N PRO A 61 -4.53 -4.46 6.70
CA PRO A 61 -4.09 -4.27 8.08
C PRO A 61 -5.23 -3.92 9.02
N ALA A 62 -6.20 -3.10 8.60
CA ALA A 62 -7.34 -2.74 9.43
C ALA A 62 -8.22 -3.97 9.72
N TRP A 63 -8.49 -4.79 8.71
CA TRP A 63 -9.28 -6.03 8.85
C TRP A 63 -8.61 -7.08 9.72
N VAL A 64 -7.28 -7.14 9.75
CA VAL A 64 -6.54 -8.09 10.58
C VAL A 64 -6.37 -7.56 12.00
N LEU A 65 -6.04 -6.27 12.16
CA LEU A 65 -5.68 -5.70 13.45
C LEU A 65 -6.89 -5.35 14.32
N MET A 66 -8.02 -4.91 13.76
CA MET A 66 -9.22 -4.58 14.55
C MET A 66 -9.74 -5.79 15.34
N PRO A 67 -10.02 -6.95 14.71
CA PRO A 67 -10.51 -8.12 15.44
C PRO A 67 -9.48 -8.66 16.43
N LEU A 68 -8.19 -8.52 16.12
CA LEU A 68 -7.11 -8.95 17.01
C LEU A 68 -7.02 -8.05 18.25
N ALA A 69 -7.18 -6.74 18.07
CA ALA A 69 -7.20 -5.75 19.14
C ALA A 69 -8.42 -5.95 20.05
N GLU A 70 -9.59 -6.18 19.48
CA GLU A 70 -10.82 -6.49 20.23
C GLU A 70 -10.66 -7.75 21.08
N ARG A 71 -10.12 -8.83 20.50
CA ARG A 71 -9.85 -10.09 21.23
C ARG A 71 -8.83 -9.95 22.36
N ARG A 72 -7.98 -8.91 22.30
CA ARG A 72 -6.94 -8.62 23.30
C ARG A 72 -7.37 -7.50 24.25
N TYR A 73 -8.63 -7.06 24.20
CA TYR A 73 -9.18 -5.96 25.01
C TYR A 73 -8.39 -4.65 24.89
N VAL A 74 -7.80 -4.43 23.72
CA VAL A 74 -7.06 -3.19 23.44
C VAL A 74 -8.06 -2.13 23.00
N ASP A 75 -8.22 -1.10 23.82
CA ASP A 75 -9.05 0.07 23.48
C ASP A 75 -8.36 0.90 22.39
N THR A 76 -8.67 0.58 21.14
CA THR A 76 -8.17 1.30 19.97
C THR A 76 -8.65 2.75 19.93
N GLY A 77 -9.82 3.05 20.53
CA GLY A 77 -10.34 4.42 20.63
C GLY A 77 -9.49 5.29 21.54
N ALA A 78 -9.11 4.76 22.70
CA ALA A 78 -8.20 5.45 23.63
C ALA A 78 -6.80 5.68 23.02
N ILE A 79 -6.29 4.73 22.23
CA ILE A 79 -5.00 4.86 21.54
C ILE A 79 -5.05 5.98 20.49
N VAL A 80 -6.15 6.07 19.72
CA VAL A 80 -6.34 7.13 18.73
C VAL A 80 -6.52 8.49 19.40
N ALA A 81 -7.23 8.56 20.52
CA ALA A 81 -7.42 9.79 21.29
C ALA A 81 -6.11 10.33 21.89
N GLY A 82 -5.18 9.43 22.25
CA GLY A 82 -3.84 9.81 22.72
C GLY A 82 -2.87 10.23 21.61
N ALA A 83 -3.21 10.02 20.34
CA ALA A 83 -2.36 10.40 19.22
C ALA A 83 -2.41 11.93 18.99
N PRO A 84 -1.28 12.57 18.63
CA PRO A 84 -1.27 13.99 18.32
C PRO A 84 -2.22 14.27 17.14
N ALA A 85 -3.26 15.07 17.39
CA ALA A 85 -4.36 15.31 16.46
C ALA A 85 -3.90 15.67 15.04
N ARG A 86 -2.84 16.48 14.92
CA ARG A 86 -2.25 16.83 13.62
C ARG A 86 -1.74 15.63 12.83
N ARG A 87 -1.10 14.63 13.47
CA ARG A 87 -0.59 13.44 12.77
C ARG A 87 -1.72 12.51 12.37
N ALA A 88 -2.71 12.33 13.25
CA ALA A 88 -3.91 11.54 12.95
C ALA A 88 -4.68 12.15 11.77
N LEU A 89 -4.85 13.47 11.77
CA LEU A 89 -5.54 14.19 10.70
C LEU A 89 -4.77 14.08 9.37
N VAL A 90 -3.46 14.34 9.35
CA VAL A 90 -2.65 14.19 8.12
C VAL A 90 -2.73 12.77 7.56
N ALA A 91 -2.63 11.74 8.40
CA ALA A 91 -2.72 10.35 7.95
C ALA A 91 -4.12 10.03 7.38
N ALA A 92 -5.18 10.40 8.12
CA ALA A 92 -6.56 10.18 7.67
C ALA A 92 -6.86 10.92 6.37
N THR A 93 -6.50 12.19 6.28
CA THR A 93 -6.68 12.99 5.06
C THR A 93 -5.90 12.41 3.89
N THR A 94 -4.65 11.97 4.09
CA THR A 94 -3.84 11.39 3.01
C THR A 94 -4.47 10.10 2.47
N VAL A 95 -4.93 9.22 3.36
CA VAL A 95 -5.58 7.96 2.97
C VAL A 95 -6.92 8.22 2.26
N VAL A 96 -7.78 9.07 2.83
CA VAL A 96 -9.10 9.38 2.27
C VAL A 96 -8.98 10.09 0.92
N VAL A 97 -8.14 11.13 0.82
CA VAL A 97 -7.94 11.86 -0.44
C VAL A 97 -7.32 10.95 -1.49
N GLY A 98 -6.31 10.15 -1.14
CA GLY A 98 -5.70 9.20 -2.07
C GLY A 98 -6.69 8.17 -2.61
N MET A 99 -7.55 7.63 -1.73
CA MET A 99 -8.59 6.69 -2.11
C MET A 99 -9.67 7.33 -3.00
N LEU A 100 -10.11 8.54 -2.67
CA LEU A 100 -11.07 9.30 -3.49
C LEU A 100 -10.51 9.61 -4.88
N LEU A 101 -9.23 10.00 -4.98
CA LEU A 101 -8.58 10.25 -6.26
C LEU A 101 -8.47 8.98 -7.11
N ALA A 102 -8.13 7.84 -6.49
CA ALA A 102 -8.09 6.56 -7.19
C ALA A 102 -9.48 6.18 -7.72
N LEU A 103 -10.52 6.29 -6.87
CA LEU A 103 -11.91 6.01 -7.27
C LEU A 103 -12.39 6.96 -8.37
N ALA A 104 -12.05 8.25 -8.30
CA ALA A 104 -12.40 9.22 -9.33
C ALA A 104 -11.74 8.89 -10.68
N ALA A 105 -10.45 8.51 -10.68
CA ALA A 105 -9.76 8.08 -11.89
C ALA A 105 -10.35 6.78 -12.48
N MET A 106 -10.76 5.83 -11.63
CA MET A 106 -11.48 4.62 -12.06
C MET A 106 -12.85 4.96 -12.65
N ALA A 107 -13.62 5.84 -12.00
CA ALA A 107 -14.92 6.29 -12.50
C ALA A 107 -14.80 7.02 -13.84
N TYR A 108 -13.77 7.85 -14.00
CA TYR A 108 -13.45 8.47 -15.29
C TYR A 108 -13.16 7.44 -16.37
N THR A 109 -12.38 6.41 -16.05
CA THR A 109 -12.06 5.32 -16.99
C THR A 109 -13.30 4.54 -17.40
N ILE A 110 -14.21 4.27 -16.45
CA ILE A 110 -15.50 3.62 -16.74
C ILE A 110 -16.35 4.49 -17.68
N HIS A 111 -16.34 5.82 -17.48
CA HIS A 111 -17.15 6.74 -18.26
C HIS A 111 -16.60 7.01 -19.66
N THR A 112 -15.28 7.16 -19.80
CA THR A 112 -14.62 7.55 -21.06
C THR A 112 -14.07 6.37 -21.86
N GLY A 113 -13.97 5.19 -21.24
CA GLY A 113 -13.41 3.99 -21.85
C GLY A 113 -11.87 3.99 -21.93
N HIS A 114 -11.19 5.03 -21.46
CA HIS A 114 -9.73 5.12 -21.44
C HIS A 114 -9.22 5.80 -20.16
N GLY A 115 -7.95 5.53 -19.80
CA GLY A 115 -7.30 6.17 -18.68
C GLY A 115 -7.10 7.68 -18.87
N LEU A 116 -6.79 8.39 -17.79
CA LEU A 116 -6.35 9.80 -17.85
C LEU A 116 -5.04 9.96 -18.64
N VAL A 117 -4.15 8.98 -18.51
CA VAL A 117 -2.89 8.91 -19.24
C VAL A 117 -3.07 7.95 -20.41
N GLY A 118 -2.99 8.49 -21.63
CA GLY A 118 -2.98 7.67 -22.84
C GLY A 118 -1.73 6.81 -22.88
N LEU A 119 -1.90 5.49 -22.81
CA LEU A 119 -0.83 4.56 -23.16
C LEU A 119 -0.78 4.40 -24.68
N PRO A 120 0.41 4.19 -25.26
CA PRO A 120 0.53 3.83 -26.66
C PRO A 120 -0.30 2.56 -26.92
N ASP A 121 -1.20 2.63 -27.89
CA ASP A 121 -2.11 1.54 -28.21
C ASP A 121 -1.31 0.39 -28.84
N ILE A 122 -1.12 -0.69 -28.09
CA ILE A 122 -0.43 -1.88 -28.59
C ILE A 122 -1.47 -2.74 -29.29
N THR A 123 -1.76 -2.37 -30.54
CA THR A 123 -2.54 -3.19 -31.45
C THR A 123 -1.74 -4.43 -31.83
N VAL A 124 -2.02 -5.55 -31.16
CA VAL A 124 -1.57 -6.87 -31.59
C VAL A 124 -2.24 -7.16 -32.94
N ALA A 125 -1.50 -6.97 -34.02
CA ALA A 125 -1.97 -7.22 -35.39
C ALA A 125 -1.71 -8.69 -35.76
N GLY A 126 -2.74 -9.40 -36.19
CA GLY A 126 -2.63 -10.80 -36.63
C GLY A 126 -3.97 -11.55 -36.59
N PRO A 127 -4.07 -12.74 -37.19
CA PRO A 127 -5.30 -13.55 -37.22
C PRO A 127 -5.80 -13.97 -35.83
N ASP A 128 -4.92 -13.96 -34.82
CA ASP A 128 -5.22 -14.30 -33.43
C ASP A 128 -5.50 -13.07 -32.54
N ALA A 129 -5.74 -11.89 -33.11
CA ALA A 129 -5.91 -10.63 -32.37
C ALA A 129 -7.09 -10.62 -31.37
N SER A 130 -8.05 -11.54 -31.53
CA SER A 130 -9.17 -11.76 -30.60
C SER A 130 -8.98 -12.98 -29.69
N GLY A 131 -7.87 -13.70 -29.81
CA GLY A 131 -7.58 -14.91 -29.05
C GLY A 131 -7.15 -14.63 -27.62
N LEU A 132 -7.29 -15.65 -26.76
CA LEU A 132 -6.89 -15.62 -25.34
C LEU A 132 -5.39 -15.25 -25.18
N ALA A 133 -4.55 -15.61 -26.16
CA ALA A 133 -3.15 -15.21 -26.20
C ALA A 133 -2.93 -13.70 -26.43
N ALA A 134 -3.77 -13.06 -27.25
CA ALA A 134 -3.72 -11.61 -27.50
C ALA A 134 -4.20 -10.80 -26.28
N SER A 135 -5.22 -11.29 -25.57
CA SER A 135 -5.66 -10.66 -24.32
C SER A 135 -4.65 -10.85 -23.18
N LEU A 136 -3.99 -12.01 -23.10
CA LEU A 136 -2.90 -12.26 -22.14
C LEU A 136 -1.68 -11.39 -22.42
N THR A 137 -1.28 -11.21 -23.68
CA THR A 137 -0.13 -10.36 -24.03
C THR A 137 -0.43 -8.89 -23.76
N ARG A 138 -1.62 -8.38 -24.10
CA ARG A 138 -2.05 -7.04 -23.70
C ARG A 138 -2.04 -6.91 -22.17
N GLY A 139 -2.66 -7.85 -21.46
CA GLY A 139 -2.68 -7.89 -20.00
C GLY A 139 -1.28 -7.92 -19.38
N ALA A 140 -0.34 -8.66 -19.97
CA ALA A 140 1.04 -8.73 -19.51
C ALA A 140 1.78 -7.40 -19.72
N VAL A 141 1.56 -6.70 -20.83
CA VAL A 141 2.21 -5.40 -21.07
C VAL A 141 1.65 -4.31 -20.16
N TYR A 142 0.32 -4.24 -20.03
CA TYR A 142 -0.31 -3.32 -19.08
C TYR A 142 0.05 -3.66 -17.62
N GLY A 143 0.14 -4.95 -17.29
CA GLY A 143 0.61 -5.45 -16.00
C GLY A 143 2.07 -5.10 -15.73
N ALA A 144 2.95 -5.23 -16.72
CA ALA A 144 4.37 -4.88 -16.62
C ALA A 144 4.57 -3.36 -16.48
N ALA A 145 3.83 -2.54 -17.21
CA ALA A 145 3.83 -1.09 -17.06
C ALA A 145 3.38 -0.69 -15.63
N GLY A 146 2.31 -1.32 -15.15
CA GLY A 146 1.85 -1.18 -13.77
C GLY A 146 2.90 -1.57 -12.75
N ALA A 147 3.52 -2.74 -12.90
CA ALA A 147 4.57 -3.23 -12.02
C ALA A 147 5.81 -2.33 -12.04
N ALA A 148 6.17 -1.75 -13.19
CA ALA A 148 7.27 -0.81 -13.31
C ALA A 148 7.02 0.49 -12.54
N ILE A 149 5.79 1.00 -12.55
CA ILE A 149 5.39 2.16 -11.74
C ILE A 149 5.54 1.83 -10.24
N VAL A 150 5.00 0.70 -9.80
CA VAL A 150 5.10 0.25 -8.40
C VAL A 150 6.56 0.06 -7.98
N LEU A 151 7.36 -0.61 -8.81
CA LEU A 151 8.77 -0.83 -8.56
C LEU A 151 9.55 0.50 -8.50
N GLY A 152 9.24 1.44 -9.40
CA GLY A 152 9.81 2.78 -9.41
C GLY A 152 9.54 3.54 -8.12
N ILE A 153 8.30 3.49 -7.60
CA ILE A 153 7.93 4.09 -6.32
C ILE A 153 8.70 3.44 -5.17
N VAL A 154 8.77 2.10 -5.13
CA VAL A 154 9.51 1.36 -4.11
C VAL A 154 10.99 1.73 -4.13
N VAL A 155 11.62 1.75 -5.30
CA VAL A 155 13.03 2.12 -5.47
C VAL A 155 13.25 3.58 -5.07
N ALA A 156 12.36 4.51 -5.43
CA ALA A 156 12.44 5.91 -5.04
C ALA A 156 12.37 6.10 -3.51
N VAL A 157 11.47 5.39 -2.84
CA VAL A 157 11.36 5.42 -1.37
C VAL A 157 12.61 4.83 -0.71
N LEU A 158 13.12 3.70 -1.21
CA LEU A 158 14.33 3.06 -0.68
C LEU A 158 15.58 3.92 -0.88
N THR A 159 15.70 4.60 -2.02
CA THR A 159 16.83 5.49 -2.32
C THR A 159 16.75 6.82 -1.57
N ALA A 160 15.56 7.38 -1.38
CA ALA A 160 15.35 8.56 -0.54
C ALA A 160 15.79 8.29 0.91
N ARG A 161 15.44 7.12 1.46
CA ARG A 161 15.86 6.72 2.81
C ARG A 161 17.37 6.58 2.95
N ARG A 162 18.07 6.08 1.91
CA ARG A 162 19.53 5.95 1.91
C ARG A 162 20.25 7.30 1.89
N ARG A 163 19.65 8.34 1.31
CA ARG A 163 20.24 9.70 1.29
C ARG A 163 20.14 10.40 2.64
N THR A 164 19.08 10.20 3.39
CA THR A 164 18.92 10.76 4.75
C THR A 164 19.81 10.09 5.81
N SER A 165 20.45 8.96 5.51
CA SER A 165 21.35 8.24 6.43
C SER A 165 22.83 8.48 6.20
N ARG A 166 23.22 9.39 5.29
CA ARG A 166 24.60 9.86 5.18
C ARG A 166 24.72 11.23 5.86
N PRO A 167 25.58 11.36 6.89
CA PRO A 167 25.87 12.64 7.53
C PRO A 167 26.56 13.62 6.57
#